data_AF-U2YDI4-F1
#
_entry.id   AF-U2YDI4-F1
#
_cell.length_a   1.000
_cell.length_b   1.000
_cell.length_c   1.000
_cell.angle_alpha   90.00
_cell.angle_beta   90.00
_cell.angle_gamma   90.00
#
_symmetry.space_group_name_H-M   'P 1'
#
loop_
_entity.id
_entity.type
_entity.pdbx_description
1 polymer ?
#
loop_
_entity_poly.entity_id
_entity_poly.type
_entity_poly.pdbx_seq_one_letter_code
_entity_poly.pdbx_strand_id
1 'polypeptide(L)'
;MTGRIIKKWMSLLLAVTMLISMASLNVSASETDKTYQAYDASKHRKVISKNGTTDSEWSLCMDHHKKTPGETDKATGEYSKNENATKDTYTSNGGKGDFQKIKRMLFYKLTHPELNYQVLQNEYYYQQDNKTNKNYDTNYSRNLQLNKQKQDLRAFAEDSSHDDEINSKMEVFIYKAKNPLMQNLISAKLKELPPPTPLEPAKTSLKVEKKWQGIDSKDAPEITVYLVKNGIKTDQSIKLNNGNNWKGEFKDLKVVDNITDKKANIYTIVESGEKDGKVVLEGKEYKVTYAGGKVVNTKEVPP
;
A
#
# COMPACT_ATOMS: atom_id res chain seq x y z
N MET A 1 -50.21 9.35 -41.11
CA MET A 1 -51.29 8.59 -40.46
C MET A 1 -50.64 7.42 -39.72
N THR A 2 -50.23 7.61 -38.46
CA THR A 2 -50.98 7.39 -37.19
C THR A 2 -51.18 5.91 -36.80
N GLY A 3 -50.60 5.55 -35.65
CA GLY A 3 -50.82 4.31 -34.88
C GLY A 3 -49.47 3.77 -34.36
N ARG A 4 -48.90 4.18 -33.22
CA ARG A 4 -49.35 4.22 -31.81
C ARG A 4 -49.65 2.84 -31.23
N ILE A 5 -48.67 2.20 -30.60
CA ILE A 5 -48.91 1.37 -29.40
C ILE A 5 -47.82 1.69 -28.35
N ILE A 6 -48.31 2.27 -27.27
CA ILE A 6 -47.67 2.56 -26.00
C ILE A 6 -47.75 1.28 -25.16
N LYS A 7 -46.67 0.84 -24.50
CA LYS A 7 -46.78 0.02 -23.29
C LYS A 7 -46.01 0.65 -22.14
N LYS A 8 -46.77 0.87 -21.07
CA LYS A 8 -46.49 1.58 -19.82
C LYS A 8 -45.49 0.84 -18.94
N TRP A 9 -44.76 1.63 -18.17
CA TRP A 9 -44.13 1.29 -16.90
C TRP A 9 -45.19 1.05 -15.82
N MET A 10 -44.95 0.09 -14.90
CA MET A 10 -45.31 0.25 -13.48
C MET A 10 -44.62 -0.80 -12.59
N SER A 11 -44.10 -0.28 -11.48
CA SER A 11 -43.29 -0.88 -10.43
C SER A 11 -43.93 -2.07 -9.69
N LEU A 12 -43.09 -2.89 -9.06
CA LEU A 12 -43.36 -3.37 -7.70
C LEU A 12 -42.06 -3.49 -6.90
N LEU A 13 -41.99 -2.71 -5.82
CA LEU A 13 -41.01 -2.86 -4.73
C LEU A 13 -41.29 -4.15 -3.95
N LEU A 14 -40.23 -4.84 -3.52
CA LEU A 14 -40.20 -5.42 -2.17
C LEU A 14 -38.79 -5.23 -1.58
N ALA A 15 -38.73 -4.40 -0.54
CA ALA A 15 -37.56 -4.20 0.31
C ALA A 15 -37.45 -5.36 1.31
N VAL A 16 -36.24 -5.65 1.81
CA VAL A 16 -35.97 -5.96 3.22
C VAL A 16 -34.45 -5.89 3.52
N THR A 17 -34.17 -4.98 4.45
CA THR A 17 -33.05 -4.86 5.41
C THR A 17 -31.63 -4.53 4.95
N MET A 18 -31.27 -3.28 5.29
CA MET A 18 -29.93 -2.75 5.53
C MET A 18 -29.10 -3.63 6.48
N LEU A 19 -27.85 -3.88 6.10
CA LEU A 19 -26.72 -3.98 7.02
C LEU A 19 -25.79 -2.82 6.72
N ILE A 20 -25.79 -1.84 7.63
CA ILE A 20 -24.84 -0.74 7.67
C ILE A 20 -23.50 -1.31 8.12
N SER A 21 -22.47 -1.19 7.28
CA SER A 21 -21.08 -1.18 7.76
C SER A 21 -20.18 -0.52 6.72
N MET A 22 -20.00 0.79 6.92
CA MET A 22 -18.86 1.61 6.49
C MET A 22 -18.47 1.51 5.01
N ALA A 23 -19.30 2.10 4.14
CA ALA A 23 -18.73 2.79 2.99
C ALA A 23 -17.83 3.89 3.56
N SER A 24 -16.53 3.74 3.37
CA SER A 24 -15.55 4.81 3.56
C SER A 24 -16.09 6.09 2.95
N LEU A 25 -16.38 7.08 3.81
CA LEU A 25 -16.59 8.47 3.43
C LEU A 25 -15.27 9.03 2.87
N ASN A 26 -14.84 8.52 1.72
CA ASN A 26 -14.02 9.31 0.81
C ASN A 26 -15.00 9.94 -0.17
N VAL A 27 -15.72 10.95 0.34
CA VAL A 27 -16.18 12.03 -0.53
C VAL A 27 -14.90 12.62 -1.12
N SER A 28 -14.58 12.21 -2.33
CA SER A 28 -13.66 12.93 -3.20
C SER A 28 -14.26 14.30 -3.43
N ALA A 29 -13.90 15.24 -2.54
CA ALA A 29 -14.10 16.64 -2.79
C ALA A 29 -13.43 16.96 -4.14
N SER A 30 -14.26 17.29 -5.13
CA SER A 30 -13.90 17.84 -6.43
C SER A 30 -12.57 18.60 -6.38
N GLU A 31 -11.55 18.06 -7.07
CA GLU A 31 -10.16 18.54 -7.04
C GLU A 31 -9.91 19.84 -7.85
N THR A 32 -10.95 20.52 -8.34
CA THR A 32 -10.78 21.59 -9.33
C THR A 32 -10.70 23.02 -8.79
N ASP A 33 -10.78 23.26 -7.47
CA ASP A 33 -10.69 24.64 -6.93
C ASP A 33 -10.01 24.74 -5.55
N LYS A 34 -8.96 23.95 -5.30
CA LYS A 34 -8.12 24.19 -4.11
C LYS A 34 -7.28 25.46 -4.32
N THR A 35 -7.72 26.57 -3.74
CA THR A 35 -6.91 27.80 -3.60
C THR A 35 -6.15 27.76 -2.28
N TYR A 36 -4.86 28.11 -2.32
CA TYR A 36 -3.95 28.13 -1.18
C TYR A 36 -3.45 29.55 -0.88
N GLN A 37 -2.95 29.76 0.33
CA GLN A 37 -2.35 31.01 0.80
C GLN A 37 -1.05 30.69 1.54
N ALA A 38 -0.13 31.66 1.61
CA ALA A 38 1.19 31.44 2.21
C ALA A 38 1.60 32.51 3.23
N TYR A 39 2.35 32.09 4.26
CA TYR A 39 2.94 32.94 5.30
C TYR A 39 4.42 33.21 5.04
N ASP A 40 4.91 34.37 5.47
CA ASP A 40 6.36 34.65 5.57
C ASP A 40 6.81 34.55 7.03
N ALA A 41 6.67 33.37 7.62
CA ALA A 41 6.92 33.14 9.04
C ALA A 41 8.43 33.01 9.35
N SER A 42 9.24 34.01 8.96
CA SER A 42 10.65 34.16 9.34
C SER A 42 11.41 32.84 9.45
N LYS A 43 11.53 32.12 8.33
CA LYS A 43 12.29 30.85 8.09
C LYS A 43 11.44 29.61 7.76
N HIS A 44 10.12 29.66 7.70
CA HIS A 44 9.32 28.53 7.19
C HIS A 44 8.12 29.03 6.43
N ARG A 45 8.27 29.28 5.11
CA ARG A 45 7.14 29.72 4.28
C ARG A 45 6.10 28.61 4.19
N LYS A 46 5.12 28.69 5.08
CA LYS A 46 4.06 27.72 5.26
C LYS A 46 2.95 28.01 4.27
N VAL A 47 2.42 26.96 3.65
CA VAL A 47 1.28 27.05 2.73
C VAL A 47 0.09 26.35 3.37
N ILE A 48 -1.03 27.06 3.40
CA ILE A 48 -2.30 26.59 3.94
C ILE A 48 -3.37 26.60 2.86
N SER A 49 -4.33 25.69 2.97
CA SER A 49 -5.57 25.78 2.21
C SER A 49 -6.46 26.90 2.77
N LYS A 50 -7.47 27.31 1.99
CA LYS A 50 -8.42 28.38 2.36
C LYS A 50 -9.13 28.16 3.71
N ASN A 51 -9.28 26.90 4.15
CA ASN A 51 -9.88 26.54 5.44
C ASN A 51 -8.87 26.52 6.61
N GLY A 52 -7.62 26.93 6.39
CA GLY A 52 -6.58 27.01 7.43
C GLY A 52 -5.80 25.71 7.66
N THR A 53 -6.13 24.60 6.98
CA THR A 53 -5.34 23.36 7.07
C THR A 53 -3.96 23.57 6.44
N THR A 54 -2.91 23.04 7.08
CA THR A 54 -1.56 23.12 6.51
C THR A 54 -1.40 22.12 5.38
N ASP A 55 -1.03 22.60 4.21
CA ASP A 55 -0.68 21.77 3.05
C ASP A 55 0.84 21.58 2.95
N SER A 56 1.62 22.58 3.36
CA SER A 56 3.06 22.48 3.48
C SER A 56 3.61 23.31 4.64
N GLU A 57 4.42 22.69 5.49
CA GLU A 57 5.10 23.37 6.61
C GLU A 57 6.26 24.26 6.15
N TRP A 58 6.79 24.05 4.93
CA TRP A 58 7.88 24.83 4.39
C TRP A 58 7.88 24.83 2.86
N SER A 59 8.16 25.97 2.26
CA SER A 59 8.31 26.11 0.82
C SER A 59 9.44 27.09 0.50
N LEU A 60 10.06 26.97 -0.66
CA LEU A 60 11.07 27.89 -1.16
C LEU A 60 10.46 28.83 -2.19
N CYS A 61 10.89 30.07 -2.14
CA CYS A 61 10.57 31.08 -3.12
C CYS A 61 11.35 30.82 -4.42
N MET A 62 10.64 30.77 -5.56
CA MET A 62 11.24 30.36 -6.84
C MET A 62 11.94 31.49 -7.61
N ASP A 63 11.63 32.76 -7.36
CA ASP A 63 12.14 33.88 -8.17
C ASP A 63 12.42 35.13 -7.32
N HIS A 64 13.69 35.33 -6.98
CA HIS A 64 14.11 36.41 -6.09
C HIS A 64 13.76 37.84 -6.53
N HIS A 65 13.38 38.07 -7.79
CA HIS A 65 12.99 39.40 -8.29
C HIS A 65 11.52 39.75 -7.99
N LYS A 66 10.71 38.78 -7.58
CA LYS A 66 9.28 38.96 -7.35
C LYS A 66 8.96 39.11 -5.87
N LYS A 67 7.76 39.62 -5.58
CA LYS A 67 7.31 39.85 -4.21
C LYS A 67 7.18 38.54 -3.44
N THR A 68 7.79 38.48 -2.25
CA THR A 68 7.67 37.36 -1.30
C THR A 68 6.22 37.25 -0.80
N PRO A 69 5.67 36.04 -0.65
CA PRO A 69 4.36 35.86 -0.05
C PRO A 69 4.38 35.91 1.46
N GLY A 70 3.30 36.46 2.00
CA GLY A 70 2.95 36.44 3.41
C GLY A 70 3.54 37.62 4.19
N GLU A 71 2.98 37.81 5.37
CA GLU A 71 3.64 38.48 6.49
C GLU A 71 3.93 37.41 7.56
N THR A 72 4.58 37.78 8.66
CA THR A 72 4.95 36.83 9.72
C THR A 72 3.75 36.15 10.38
N ASP A 73 2.62 36.85 10.46
CA ASP A 73 1.40 36.45 11.18
C ASP A 73 0.16 36.35 10.27
N LYS A 74 0.30 36.69 8.98
CA LYS A 74 -0.82 36.73 8.04
C LYS A 74 -0.50 36.01 6.73
N ALA A 75 -1.36 35.04 6.38
CA ALA A 75 -1.30 34.41 5.07
C ALA A 75 -1.74 35.40 3.99
N THR A 76 -0.99 35.49 2.91
CA THR A 76 -1.35 36.34 1.77
C THR A 76 -1.17 35.59 0.46
N GLY A 77 -1.63 36.22 -0.62
CA GLY A 77 -1.61 35.65 -1.96
C GLY A 77 -2.71 34.62 -2.17
N GLU A 78 -2.89 34.29 -3.45
CA GLU A 78 -3.73 33.19 -3.89
C GLU A 78 -2.89 32.30 -4.80
N TYR A 79 -2.88 31.01 -4.49
CA TYR A 79 -2.06 30.03 -5.17
C TYR A 79 -2.93 28.89 -5.69
N SER A 80 -2.61 28.41 -6.89
CA SER A 80 -2.97 27.05 -7.32
C SER A 80 -1.81 26.11 -7.02
N LYS A 81 -2.04 24.80 -7.04
CA LYS A 81 -1.01 23.79 -6.77
C LYS A 81 -0.86 22.85 -7.95
N ASN A 82 0.37 22.70 -8.43
CA ASN A 82 0.76 21.61 -9.31
C ASN A 82 1.29 20.46 -8.43
N GLU A 83 0.52 19.39 -8.36
CA GLU A 83 0.95 18.13 -7.74
C GLU A 83 2.00 17.44 -8.63
N ASN A 84 2.92 16.69 -8.04
CA ASN A 84 3.88 15.84 -8.74
C ASN A 84 4.66 16.56 -9.86
N ALA A 85 5.25 17.71 -9.54
CA ALA A 85 5.94 18.55 -10.50
C ALA A 85 7.06 17.78 -11.24
N THR A 86 6.97 17.77 -12.57
CA THR A 86 8.02 17.27 -13.47
C THR A 86 9.01 18.40 -13.80
N LYS A 87 10.07 18.09 -14.55
CA LYS A 87 10.98 19.10 -15.10
C LYS A 87 10.22 20.14 -15.94
N ASP A 88 9.23 19.72 -16.71
CA ASP A 88 8.42 20.60 -17.56
C ASP A 88 7.48 21.47 -16.73
N THR A 89 6.85 20.89 -15.69
CA THR A 89 6.03 21.66 -14.73
C THR A 89 6.87 22.68 -13.98
N TYR A 90 8.09 22.31 -13.57
CA TYR A 90 9.04 23.22 -12.93
C TYR A 90 9.43 24.39 -13.83
N THR A 91 9.83 24.08 -15.07
CA THR A 91 10.29 25.09 -16.03
C THR A 91 9.16 26.03 -16.44
N SER A 92 7.96 25.50 -16.73
CA SER A 92 6.78 26.30 -17.10
C SER A 92 6.28 27.22 -15.99
N ASN A 93 6.65 26.94 -14.73
CA ASN A 93 6.38 27.81 -13.58
C ASN A 93 7.56 28.73 -13.22
N GLY A 94 8.53 28.90 -14.13
CA GLY A 94 9.65 29.83 -13.98
C GLY A 94 10.85 29.26 -13.22
N GLY A 95 10.85 27.98 -12.90
CA GLY A 95 12.01 27.29 -12.34
C GLY A 95 13.18 27.28 -13.33
N LYS A 96 14.39 27.53 -12.82
CA LYS A 96 15.65 27.54 -13.60
C LYS A 96 16.64 26.51 -13.07
N GLY A 97 17.71 26.27 -13.83
CA GLY A 97 18.77 25.34 -13.47
C GLY A 97 18.39 23.86 -13.62
N ASP A 98 19.19 22.99 -13.02
CA ASP A 98 19.00 21.53 -13.08
C ASP A 98 17.96 21.07 -12.04
N PHE A 99 16.80 20.62 -12.51
CA PHE A 99 15.71 20.17 -11.66
C PHE A 99 16.10 18.97 -10.77
N GLN A 100 17.00 18.07 -11.19
CA GLN A 100 17.40 16.94 -10.34
C GLN A 100 18.22 17.43 -9.14
N LYS A 101 19.09 18.43 -9.32
CA LYS A 101 19.80 19.07 -8.19
C LYS A 101 18.82 19.71 -7.22
N ILE A 102 17.79 20.39 -7.74
CA ILE A 102 16.72 20.96 -6.90
C ILE A 102 16.01 19.86 -6.12
N LYS A 103 15.67 18.72 -6.75
CA LYS A 103 15.06 17.58 -6.05
C LYS A 103 15.94 17.07 -4.92
N ARG A 104 17.25 16.91 -5.13
CA ARG A 104 18.18 16.52 -4.06
C ARG A 104 18.17 17.49 -2.89
N MET A 105 18.18 18.79 -3.16
CA MET A 105 18.11 19.80 -2.09
C MET A 105 16.80 19.74 -1.29
N LEU A 106 15.67 19.56 -1.97
CA LEU A 106 14.37 19.40 -1.32
C LEU A 106 14.33 18.13 -0.47
N PHE A 107 14.86 17.02 -0.99
CA PHE A 107 14.96 15.75 -0.26
C PHE A 107 15.88 15.88 0.96
N TYR A 108 17.02 16.56 0.81
CA TYR A 108 17.93 16.83 1.90
C TYR A 108 17.23 17.60 3.03
N LYS A 109 16.39 18.61 2.72
CA LYS A 109 15.58 19.29 3.74
C LYS A 109 14.57 18.36 4.45
N LEU A 110 13.98 17.41 3.73
CA LEU A 110 13.05 16.45 4.34
C LEU A 110 13.75 15.49 5.32
N THR A 111 15.00 15.13 5.04
CA THR A 111 15.79 14.20 5.88
C THR A 111 16.64 14.89 6.93
N HIS A 112 16.82 16.22 6.82
CA HIS A 112 17.59 17.06 7.74
C HIS A 112 16.73 18.23 8.25
N PRO A 113 15.77 17.98 9.16
CA PRO A 113 14.84 18.99 9.64
C PRO A 113 15.55 20.19 10.29
N GLU A 114 16.74 20.00 10.87
CA GLU A 114 17.61 21.02 11.45
C GLU A 114 18.30 21.94 10.43
N LEU A 115 18.23 21.62 9.13
CA LEU A 115 18.78 22.47 8.08
C LEU A 115 18.16 23.86 8.15
N ASN A 116 19.03 24.86 8.27
CA ASN A 116 18.63 26.25 8.30
C ASN A 116 17.97 26.66 6.97
N TYR A 117 16.77 27.23 7.06
CA TYR A 117 16.00 27.63 5.89
C TYR A 117 16.70 28.63 4.99
N GLN A 118 17.44 29.60 5.56
CA GLN A 118 18.13 30.62 4.76
C GLN A 118 19.30 30.00 3.99
N VAL A 119 19.99 29.02 4.58
CA VAL A 119 21.01 28.23 3.88
C VAL A 119 20.38 27.52 2.68
N LEU A 120 19.24 26.84 2.89
CA LEU A 120 18.52 26.15 1.82
C LEU A 120 18.03 27.10 0.72
N GLN A 121 17.39 28.21 1.08
CA GLN A 121 16.85 29.19 0.13
C GLN A 121 17.94 29.86 -0.71
N ASN A 122 19.07 30.22 -0.08
CA ASN A 122 20.19 30.83 -0.79
C ASN A 122 20.89 29.82 -1.70
N GLU A 123 21.13 28.60 -1.25
CA GLU A 123 21.67 27.56 -2.11
C GLU A 123 20.74 27.28 -3.29
N TYR A 124 19.41 27.31 -3.07
CA TYR A 124 18.43 27.10 -4.14
C TYR A 124 18.55 28.17 -5.22
N TYR A 125 18.62 29.46 -4.84
CA TYR A 125 18.84 30.54 -5.80
C TYR A 125 20.21 30.46 -6.48
N TYR A 126 21.25 30.07 -5.76
CA TYR A 126 22.59 29.90 -6.32
C TYR A 126 22.63 28.79 -7.37
N GLN A 127 21.98 27.65 -7.11
CA GLN A 127 21.93 26.51 -8.03
C GLN A 127 21.02 26.77 -9.24
N GLN A 128 19.90 27.48 -9.04
CA GLN A 128 19.00 27.88 -10.14
C GLN A 128 19.70 28.73 -11.21
N ASP A 129 20.66 29.56 -10.80
CA ASP A 129 21.39 30.45 -11.69
C ASP A 129 22.73 29.86 -12.15
N ASN A 130 22.82 28.52 -12.16
CA ASN A 130 24.03 27.77 -12.49
C ASN A 130 25.28 28.28 -11.76
N LYS A 131 25.12 28.70 -10.50
CA LYS A 131 26.20 29.20 -9.63
C LYS A 131 26.83 30.52 -10.08
N THR A 132 26.14 31.29 -10.93
CA THR A 132 26.67 32.55 -11.48
C THR A 132 26.36 33.75 -10.57
N ASN A 133 25.15 33.87 -10.00
CA ASN A 133 24.84 34.88 -9.00
C ASN A 133 25.47 34.59 -7.62
N LYS A 134 26.67 35.15 -7.41
CA LYS A 134 27.43 35.02 -6.16
C LYS A 134 26.79 35.69 -4.94
N ASN A 135 25.76 36.54 -5.11
CA ASN A 135 25.07 37.15 -3.97
C ASN A 135 24.37 36.09 -3.09
N TYR A 136 23.98 34.97 -3.69
CA TYR A 136 23.38 33.83 -2.98
C TYR A 136 24.40 32.79 -2.52
N ASP A 137 25.69 32.93 -2.86
CA ASP A 137 26.78 32.11 -2.34
C ASP A 137 27.25 32.61 -0.96
N THR A 138 26.31 32.79 -0.03
CA THR A 138 26.55 33.47 1.26
C THR A 138 27.75 32.88 2.02
N ASN A 139 28.67 33.73 2.45
CA ASN A 139 29.83 33.32 3.24
C ASN A 139 29.45 33.25 4.73
N TYR A 140 29.37 32.03 5.26
CA TYR A 140 29.08 31.78 6.68
C TYR A 140 30.34 31.51 7.51
N SER A 141 31.53 31.96 7.10
CA SER A 141 32.81 31.68 7.78
C SER A 141 32.82 31.97 9.30
N ARG A 142 32.07 32.97 9.76
CA ARG A 142 31.93 33.31 11.19
C ARG A 142 30.92 32.43 11.95
N ASN A 143 30.10 31.65 11.24
CA ASN A 143 29.14 30.71 11.80
C ASN A 143 29.42 29.30 11.24
N LEU A 144 30.28 28.56 11.96
CA LEU A 144 30.76 27.25 11.54
C LEU A 144 29.63 26.26 11.26
N GLN A 145 28.54 26.30 12.03
CA GLN A 145 27.38 25.42 11.84
C GLN A 145 26.67 25.69 10.51
N LEU A 146 26.36 26.95 10.19
CA LEU A 146 25.72 27.31 8.92
C LEU A 146 26.66 27.06 7.74
N ASN A 147 27.96 27.29 7.92
CA ASN A 147 28.95 26.99 6.89
C ASN A 147 29.00 25.49 6.58
N LYS A 148 28.97 24.63 7.61
CA LYS A 148 28.90 23.18 7.44
C LYS A 148 27.60 22.75 6.76
N GLN A 149 26.44 23.24 7.22
CA GLN A 149 25.15 22.95 6.58
C GLN A 149 25.14 23.33 5.09
N LYS A 150 25.73 24.48 4.72
CA LYS A 150 25.87 24.89 3.32
C LYS A 150 26.74 23.93 2.51
N GLN A 151 27.89 23.54 3.06
CA GLN A 151 28.82 22.62 2.40
C GLN A 151 28.19 21.24 2.18
N ASP A 152 27.56 20.70 3.22
CA ASP A 152 26.90 19.39 3.18
C ASP A 152 25.71 19.40 2.19
N LEU A 153 24.87 20.43 2.23
CA LEU A 153 23.76 20.61 1.28
C LEU A 153 24.26 20.70 -0.16
N ARG A 154 25.33 21.47 -0.41
CA ARG A 154 25.91 21.62 -1.75
C ARG A 154 26.50 20.30 -2.23
N ALA A 155 27.24 19.59 -1.38
CA ALA A 155 27.79 18.29 -1.74
C ALA A 155 26.67 17.29 -2.12
N PHE A 156 25.61 17.22 -1.31
CA PHE A 156 24.46 16.37 -1.59
C PHE A 156 23.71 16.76 -2.88
N ALA A 157 23.57 18.06 -3.14
CA ALA A 157 22.94 18.56 -4.37
C ALA A 157 23.73 18.17 -5.63
N GLU A 158 25.06 18.02 -5.54
CA GLU A 158 25.92 17.64 -6.67
C GLU A 158 26.03 16.12 -6.86
N ASP A 159 25.65 15.32 -5.87
CA ASP A 159 25.74 13.85 -5.93
C ASP A 159 24.50 13.22 -6.59
N SER A 160 24.63 12.79 -7.84
CA SER A 160 23.55 12.15 -8.59
C SER A 160 23.27 10.69 -8.20
N SER A 161 24.07 10.08 -7.33
CA SER A 161 23.86 8.69 -6.92
C SER A 161 22.55 8.47 -6.17
N HIS A 162 21.93 9.54 -5.65
CA HIS A 162 20.67 9.51 -4.92
C HIS A 162 19.41 9.66 -5.79
N ASP A 163 19.54 9.89 -7.10
CA ASP A 163 18.40 10.28 -7.95
C ASP A 163 17.28 9.22 -7.96
N ASP A 164 17.62 7.94 -8.10
CA ASP A 164 16.62 6.85 -8.15
C ASP A 164 15.84 6.73 -6.83
N GLU A 165 16.54 6.78 -5.70
CA GLU A 165 15.93 6.75 -4.38
C GLU A 165 14.97 7.94 -4.20
N ILE A 166 15.44 9.15 -4.52
CA ILE A 166 14.66 10.38 -4.37
C ILE A 166 13.42 10.35 -5.27
N ASN A 167 13.57 9.93 -6.53
CA ASN A 167 12.47 9.81 -7.48
C ASN A 167 11.41 8.81 -6.99
N SER A 168 11.83 7.74 -6.32
CA SER A 168 10.92 6.73 -5.75
C SER A 168 10.20 7.24 -4.49
N LYS A 169 10.86 7.99 -3.61
CA LYS A 169 10.37 8.32 -2.25
C LYS A 169 9.78 9.71 -2.07
N MET A 170 9.97 10.65 -3.00
CA MET A 170 9.60 12.05 -2.80
C MET A 170 8.70 12.58 -3.93
N GLU A 171 7.77 13.45 -3.57
CA GLU A 171 6.97 14.25 -4.50
C GLU A 171 7.31 15.72 -4.33
N VAL A 172 7.31 16.46 -5.44
CA VAL A 172 7.55 17.90 -5.49
C VAL A 172 6.24 18.61 -5.82
N PHE A 173 5.98 19.70 -5.11
CA PHE A 173 4.81 20.56 -5.31
C PHE A 173 5.26 21.93 -5.75
N ILE A 174 4.49 22.54 -6.64
CA ILE A 174 4.65 23.94 -7.00
C ILE A 174 3.35 24.66 -6.70
N TYR A 175 3.42 25.67 -5.85
CA TYR A 175 2.34 26.62 -5.65
C TYR A 175 2.53 27.78 -6.61
N LYS A 176 1.68 27.84 -7.63
CA LYS A 176 1.69 28.89 -8.64
C LYS A 176 0.85 30.07 -8.16
N ALA A 177 1.46 31.23 -8.03
CA ALA A 177 0.74 32.44 -7.67
C ALA A 177 -0.21 32.86 -8.79
N LYS A 178 -1.46 33.22 -8.44
CA LYS A 178 -2.40 33.82 -9.38
C LYS A 178 -1.99 35.24 -9.77
N ASN A 179 -1.37 35.98 -8.84
CA ASN A 179 -0.81 37.30 -9.12
C ASN A 179 0.61 37.14 -9.72
N PRO A 180 0.86 37.61 -10.96
CA PRO A 180 2.14 37.42 -11.63
C PRO A 180 3.33 38.14 -10.97
N LEU A 181 3.07 39.16 -10.13
CA LEU A 181 4.09 39.89 -9.37
C LEU A 181 4.56 39.13 -8.12
N MET A 182 3.82 38.12 -7.70
CA MET A 182 4.15 37.29 -6.54
C MET A 182 5.01 36.10 -6.95
N GLN A 183 5.89 35.67 -6.05
CA GLN A 183 6.70 34.48 -6.25
C GLN A 183 5.87 33.20 -6.23
N ASN A 184 6.16 32.29 -7.17
CA ASN A 184 5.79 30.89 -7.04
C ASN A 184 6.60 30.26 -5.89
N LEU A 185 6.04 29.21 -5.30
CA LEU A 185 6.68 28.45 -4.24
C LEU A 185 6.89 27.01 -4.66
N ILE A 186 8.01 26.41 -4.25
CA ILE A 186 8.31 24.99 -4.43
C ILE A 186 8.46 24.30 -3.09
N SER A 187 7.90 23.12 -2.94
CA SER A 187 7.97 22.31 -1.71
C SER A 187 8.06 20.83 -2.07
N ALA A 188 8.25 19.98 -1.07
CA ALA A 188 8.26 18.54 -1.25
C ALA A 188 7.72 17.81 -0.03
N LYS A 189 7.32 16.55 -0.22
CA LYS A 189 6.97 15.62 0.86
C LYS A 189 7.46 14.22 0.49
N LEU A 190 7.67 13.39 1.51
CA LEU A 190 7.88 11.96 1.29
C LEU A 190 6.55 11.32 0.87
N LYS A 191 6.60 10.42 -0.11
CA LYS A 191 5.46 9.59 -0.49
C LYS A 191 5.06 8.75 0.71
N GLU A 192 3.75 8.62 0.92
CA GLU A 192 3.22 7.68 1.89
C GLU A 192 3.66 6.27 1.47
N LEU A 193 4.21 5.51 2.42
CA LEU A 193 4.44 4.11 2.19
C LEU A 193 3.07 3.45 2.00
N PRO A 194 2.91 2.54 1.03
CA PRO A 194 1.70 1.74 0.97
C PRO A 194 1.50 1.05 2.34
N PRO A 195 0.26 0.93 2.81
CA PRO A 195 0.00 0.21 4.05
C PRO A 195 0.65 -1.18 3.95
N PRO A 196 1.35 -1.64 5.00
CA PRO A 196 2.01 -2.94 4.96
C PRO A 196 0.96 -4.01 4.69
N THR A 197 1.23 -4.89 3.72
CA THR A 197 0.37 -6.03 3.45
C THR A 197 0.21 -6.84 4.74
N PRO A 198 -1.02 -7.13 5.22
CA PRO A 198 -1.22 -7.93 6.41
C PRO A 198 -0.50 -9.28 6.27
N LEU A 199 0.24 -9.69 7.30
CA LEU A 199 0.88 -10.99 7.32
C LEU A 199 -0.20 -12.08 7.39
N GLU A 200 -0.17 -13.03 6.46
CA GLU A 200 -1.04 -14.21 6.49
C GLU A 200 -0.32 -15.40 7.14
N PRO A 201 -1.06 -16.31 7.82
CA PRO A 201 -0.49 -17.58 8.28
C PRO A 201 0.12 -18.39 7.13
N ALA A 202 1.26 -19.02 7.38
CA ALA A 202 1.83 -20.01 6.46
C ALA A 202 0.80 -21.12 6.18
N LYS A 203 0.84 -21.66 4.96
CA LYS A 203 -0.05 -22.74 4.51
C LYS A 203 0.75 -24.03 4.30
N THR A 204 0.09 -25.17 4.52
CA THR A 204 0.63 -26.52 4.32
C THR A 204 -0.38 -27.39 3.56
N SER A 205 -0.01 -28.62 3.24
CA SER A 205 -0.88 -29.61 2.64
C SER A 205 -0.81 -30.96 3.35
N LEU A 206 -1.89 -31.73 3.28
CA LEU A 206 -1.99 -33.09 3.79
C LEU A 206 -2.30 -34.05 2.63
N LYS A 207 -1.29 -34.84 2.24
CA LYS A 207 -1.46 -35.91 1.25
C LYS A 207 -2.18 -37.10 1.88
N VAL A 208 -3.12 -37.65 1.13
CA VAL A 208 -3.97 -38.75 1.55
C VAL A 208 -3.74 -39.97 0.65
N GLU A 209 -3.61 -41.15 1.27
CA GLU A 209 -3.50 -42.43 0.56
C GLU A 209 -4.40 -43.48 1.19
N LYS A 210 -5.14 -44.22 0.37
CA LYS A 210 -5.91 -45.39 0.79
C LYS A 210 -5.20 -46.68 0.41
N LYS A 211 -5.15 -47.63 1.35
CA LYS A 211 -4.77 -49.02 1.07
C LYS A 211 -5.87 -50.00 1.47
N TRP A 212 -5.92 -51.09 0.75
CA TRP A 212 -6.81 -52.21 0.99
C TRP A 212 -6.01 -53.45 1.36
N GLN A 213 -6.52 -54.26 2.28
CA GLN A 213 -5.97 -55.56 2.66
C GLN A 213 -7.11 -56.59 2.69
N GLY A 214 -6.88 -57.78 2.14
CA GLY A 214 -7.89 -58.84 2.05
C GLY A 214 -8.94 -58.65 0.94
N ILE A 215 -8.74 -57.66 0.06
CA ILE A 215 -9.50 -57.45 -1.18
C ILE A 215 -8.55 -56.87 -2.23
N ASP A 216 -8.74 -57.21 -3.51
CA ASP A 216 -8.02 -56.55 -4.60
C ASP A 216 -8.47 -55.09 -4.67
N SER A 217 -7.51 -54.17 -4.74
CA SER A 217 -7.76 -52.73 -4.87
C SER A 217 -8.61 -52.34 -6.09
N LYS A 218 -8.68 -53.20 -7.13
CA LYS A 218 -9.52 -52.99 -8.31
C LYS A 218 -11.00 -53.27 -8.04
N ASP A 219 -11.29 -54.16 -7.11
CA ASP A 219 -12.63 -54.59 -6.73
C ASP A 219 -13.13 -53.87 -5.46
N ALA A 220 -12.33 -52.94 -4.92
CA ALA A 220 -12.64 -52.24 -3.69
C ALA A 220 -13.56 -51.02 -3.92
N PRO A 221 -14.55 -50.79 -3.05
CA PRO A 221 -15.51 -49.68 -3.20
C PRO A 221 -14.85 -48.33 -2.99
N GLU A 222 -15.34 -47.29 -3.68
CA GLU A 222 -14.90 -45.91 -3.42
C GLU A 222 -15.18 -45.52 -1.96
N ILE A 223 -14.32 -44.69 -1.39
CA ILE A 223 -14.53 -44.13 -0.05
C ILE A 223 -14.44 -42.62 -0.08
N THR A 224 -15.05 -41.97 0.91
CA THR A 224 -14.85 -40.55 1.19
C THR A 224 -14.10 -40.41 2.50
N VAL A 225 -13.05 -39.59 2.53
CA VAL A 225 -12.40 -39.16 3.77
C VAL A 225 -12.68 -37.70 4.03
N TYR A 226 -12.81 -37.33 5.30
CA TYR A 226 -12.97 -35.95 5.75
C TYR A 226 -11.70 -35.47 6.44
N LEU A 227 -11.34 -34.20 6.25
CA LEU A 227 -10.28 -33.54 7.00
C LEU A 227 -10.76 -33.28 8.43
N VAL A 228 -9.91 -33.59 9.39
CA VAL A 228 -10.10 -33.28 10.81
C VAL A 228 -9.06 -32.25 11.20
N LYS A 229 -9.50 -31.09 11.71
CA LYS A 229 -8.64 -30.02 12.20
C LYS A 229 -8.78 -29.93 13.72
N ASN A 230 -7.68 -30.09 14.43
CA ASN A 230 -7.63 -30.03 15.90
C ASN A 230 -8.68 -30.95 16.57
N GLY A 231 -8.89 -32.14 16.01
CA GLY A 231 -9.87 -33.12 16.51
C GLY A 231 -11.31 -32.87 16.06
N ILE A 232 -11.59 -31.79 15.32
CA ILE A 232 -12.93 -31.45 14.82
C ILE A 232 -13.01 -31.77 13.32
N LYS A 233 -13.96 -32.63 12.94
CA LYS A 233 -14.26 -32.93 11.54
C LYS A 233 -14.73 -31.65 10.82
N THR A 234 -14.16 -31.41 9.65
CA THR A 234 -14.53 -30.29 8.77
C THR A 234 -15.42 -30.77 7.62
N ASP A 235 -15.94 -29.83 6.83
CA ASP A 235 -16.71 -30.14 5.61
C ASP A 235 -15.82 -30.45 4.40
N GLN A 236 -14.50 -30.27 4.52
CA GLN A 236 -13.57 -30.64 3.45
C GLN A 236 -13.46 -32.16 3.36
N SER A 237 -13.65 -32.69 2.16
CA SER A 237 -13.57 -34.13 1.90
C SER A 237 -12.91 -34.45 0.58
N ILE A 238 -12.37 -35.66 0.48
CA ILE A 238 -11.77 -36.22 -0.73
C ILE A 238 -12.37 -37.61 -0.96
N LYS A 239 -12.81 -37.86 -2.18
CA LYS A 239 -13.15 -39.20 -2.65
C LYS A 239 -11.89 -39.93 -3.10
N LEU A 240 -11.70 -41.17 -2.65
CA LEU A 240 -10.58 -42.03 -3.04
C LEU A 240 -11.14 -43.27 -3.75
N ASN A 241 -10.57 -43.57 -4.91
CA ASN A 241 -11.01 -44.67 -5.76
C ASN A 241 -9.86 -45.14 -6.67
N ASN A 242 -10.11 -46.19 -7.45
CA ASN A 242 -9.11 -46.71 -8.38
C ASN A 242 -8.68 -45.68 -9.43
N GLY A 243 -9.61 -44.81 -9.89
CA GLY A 243 -9.34 -43.78 -10.90
C GLY A 243 -8.33 -42.71 -10.46
N ASN A 244 -8.24 -42.41 -9.16
CA ASN A 244 -7.21 -41.51 -8.62
C ASN A 244 -6.05 -42.25 -7.96
N ASN A 245 -5.88 -43.54 -8.28
CA ASN A 245 -4.86 -44.41 -7.68
C ASN A 245 -4.90 -44.38 -6.14
N TRP A 246 -6.10 -44.24 -5.58
CA TRP A 246 -6.33 -44.19 -4.13
C TRP A 246 -5.58 -43.05 -3.43
N LYS A 247 -5.38 -41.92 -4.11
CA LYS A 247 -4.61 -40.77 -3.60
C LYS A 247 -5.37 -39.45 -3.75
N GLY A 248 -5.11 -38.53 -2.82
CA GLY A 248 -5.60 -37.16 -2.86
C GLY A 248 -4.78 -36.22 -1.99
N GLU A 249 -5.15 -34.94 -1.94
CA GLU A 249 -4.45 -33.94 -1.13
C GLU A 249 -5.39 -32.81 -0.69
N PHE A 250 -5.34 -32.45 0.59
CA PHE A 250 -5.90 -31.21 1.11
C PHE A 250 -4.84 -30.12 1.03
N LYS A 251 -5.13 -29.00 0.36
CA LYS A 251 -4.22 -27.87 0.15
C LYS A 251 -4.63 -26.65 0.95
N ASP A 252 -3.75 -25.65 1.00
CA ASP A 252 -4.02 -24.35 1.61
C ASP A 252 -4.45 -24.40 3.09
N LEU A 253 -3.94 -25.40 3.81
CA LEU A 253 -4.24 -25.61 5.22
C LEU A 253 -3.40 -24.65 6.06
N LYS A 254 -4.04 -23.76 6.81
CA LYS A 254 -3.34 -22.81 7.66
C LYS A 254 -2.54 -23.53 8.76
N VAL A 255 -1.24 -23.25 8.86
CA VAL A 255 -0.40 -23.77 9.95
C VAL A 255 -0.88 -23.23 11.30
N VAL A 256 -1.36 -21.98 11.35
CA VAL A 256 -1.98 -21.35 12.53
C VAL A 256 -3.19 -20.54 12.09
N ASP A 257 -4.19 -20.34 12.96
CA ASP A 257 -5.39 -19.58 12.56
C ASP A 257 -5.09 -18.08 12.47
N ASN A 258 -4.28 -17.58 13.40
CA ASN A 258 -3.72 -16.22 13.42
C ASN A 258 -2.19 -16.27 13.51
N ILE A 259 -1.53 -15.28 12.92
CA ILE A 259 -0.05 -15.17 12.95
C ILE A 259 0.54 -15.07 14.37
N THR A 260 -0.27 -14.72 15.36
CA THR A 260 0.09 -14.59 16.77
C THR A 260 -0.09 -15.88 17.57
N ASP A 261 -0.73 -16.90 16.99
CA ASP A 261 -0.97 -18.15 17.69
C ASP A 261 0.33 -18.94 17.86
N LYS A 262 0.57 -19.43 19.08
CA LYS A 262 1.79 -20.20 19.41
C LYS A 262 1.66 -21.69 19.11
N LYS A 263 0.45 -22.18 18.79
CA LYS A 263 0.15 -23.59 18.57
C LYS A 263 -0.28 -23.80 17.13
N ALA A 264 0.42 -24.70 16.44
CA ALA A 264 0.06 -25.09 15.08
C ALA A 264 -1.23 -25.93 15.07
N ASN A 265 -2.01 -25.78 14.00
CA ASN A 265 -3.12 -26.64 13.68
C ASN A 265 -2.63 -28.06 13.39
N ILE A 266 -3.32 -29.04 13.96
CA ILE A 266 -3.08 -30.46 13.72
C ILE A 266 -4.13 -30.96 12.74
N TYR A 267 -3.67 -31.58 11.65
CA TYR A 267 -4.53 -32.12 10.60
C TYR A 267 -4.44 -33.64 10.52
N THR A 268 -5.58 -34.30 10.57
CA THR A 268 -5.74 -35.74 10.37
C THR A 268 -6.92 -36.00 9.43
N ILE A 269 -7.24 -37.27 9.18
CA ILE A 269 -8.38 -37.68 8.36
C ILE A 269 -9.26 -38.67 9.09
N VAL A 270 -10.53 -38.75 8.69
CA VAL A 270 -11.47 -39.79 9.11
C VAL A 270 -12.25 -40.31 7.90
N GLU A 271 -12.43 -41.62 7.81
CA GLU A 271 -13.22 -42.28 6.77
C GLU A 271 -14.72 -42.12 7.05
N SER A 272 -15.48 -41.80 6.01
CA SER A 272 -16.94 -41.68 6.11
C SER A 272 -17.58 -43.00 6.50
N GLY A 273 -18.42 -42.98 7.53
CA GLY A 273 -19.13 -44.17 8.02
C GLY A 273 -18.31 -45.03 8.98
N GLU A 274 -17.04 -44.68 9.24
CA GLU A 274 -16.25 -45.34 10.28
C GLU A 274 -16.83 -45.08 11.67
N LYS A 275 -16.94 -46.14 12.46
CA LYS A 275 -17.33 -46.12 13.88
C LYS A 275 -16.47 -47.14 14.62
N ASP A 276 -15.86 -46.70 15.72
CA ASP A 276 -15.06 -47.55 16.61
C ASP A 276 -13.97 -48.37 15.87
N GLY A 277 -13.33 -47.77 14.86
CA GLY A 277 -12.28 -48.43 14.07
C GLY A 277 -12.79 -49.46 13.07
N LYS A 278 -14.09 -49.46 12.76
CA LYS A 278 -14.73 -50.35 11.79
C LYS A 278 -15.60 -49.59 10.80
N VAL A 279 -15.74 -50.14 9.59
CA VAL A 279 -16.67 -49.61 8.57
C VAL A 279 -17.29 -50.77 7.80
N VAL A 280 -18.56 -50.62 7.43
CA VAL A 280 -19.26 -51.56 6.56
C VAL A 280 -19.44 -50.93 5.20
N LEU A 281 -18.86 -51.54 4.17
CA LEU A 281 -18.93 -51.08 2.79
C LEU A 281 -19.44 -52.23 1.94
N GLU A 282 -20.52 -52.01 1.19
CA GLU A 282 -21.17 -53.02 0.34
C GLU A 282 -21.45 -54.34 1.08
N GLY A 283 -21.91 -54.24 2.33
CA GLY A 283 -22.24 -55.40 3.18
C GLY A 283 -21.03 -56.18 3.72
N LYS A 284 -19.80 -55.70 3.50
CA LYS A 284 -18.56 -56.29 4.04
C LYS A 284 -18.00 -55.39 5.14
N GLU A 285 -17.58 -55.99 6.25
CA GLU A 285 -16.95 -55.29 7.36
C GLU A 285 -15.43 -55.18 7.16
N TYR A 286 -14.88 -54.03 7.51
CA TYR A 286 -13.45 -53.75 7.47
C TYR A 286 -13.00 -53.10 8.76
N LYS A 287 -11.85 -53.54 9.27
CA LYS A 287 -11.08 -52.80 10.28
C LYS A 287 -10.39 -51.62 9.62
N VAL A 288 -10.56 -50.43 10.19
CA VAL A 288 -9.97 -49.16 9.72
C VAL A 288 -8.78 -48.79 10.60
N THR A 289 -7.65 -48.45 9.99
CA THR A 289 -6.48 -47.93 10.70
C THR A 289 -5.90 -46.72 9.99
N TYR A 290 -5.31 -45.79 10.76
CA TYR A 290 -4.74 -44.55 10.25
C TYR A 290 -3.25 -44.44 10.59
N ALA A 291 -2.49 -43.85 9.68
CA ALA A 291 -1.09 -43.48 9.90
C ALA A 291 -0.81 -42.16 9.17
N GLY A 292 -0.96 -41.04 9.87
CA GLY A 292 -0.93 -39.70 9.25
C GLY A 292 -2.07 -39.55 8.23
N GLY A 293 -1.74 -39.14 7.01
CA GLY A 293 -2.70 -39.05 5.90
C GLY A 293 -3.05 -40.40 5.25
N LYS A 294 -2.54 -41.53 5.75
CA LYS A 294 -2.84 -42.85 5.21
C LYS A 294 -3.97 -43.52 5.96
N VAL A 295 -4.93 -44.09 5.23
CA VAL A 295 -6.01 -44.92 5.78
C VAL A 295 -5.93 -46.33 5.17
N VAL A 296 -6.13 -47.36 6.00
CA VAL A 296 -6.07 -48.77 5.58
C VAL A 296 -7.34 -49.47 6.04
N ASN A 297 -8.04 -50.13 5.11
CA ASN A 297 -9.12 -51.06 5.42
C ASN A 297 -8.65 -52.50 5.25
N THR A 298 -8.78 -53.29 6.31
CA THR A 298 -8.49 -54.73 6.31
C THR A 298 -9.81 -55.47 6.41
N LYS A 299 -10.13 -56.27 5.39
CA LYS A 299 -11.36 -57.07 5.36
C LYS A 299 -11.38 -58.03 6.53
N GLU A 300 -12.42 -57.98 7.36
CA GLU A 300 -12.60 -58.97 8.41
C GLU A 300 -13.19 -60.25 7.81
N VAL A 301 -12.64 -61.40 8.19
CA VAL A 301 -13.23 -62.72 7.89
C VAL A 301 -14.02 -63.11 9.12
N PRO A 302 -15.34 -63.40 9.00
CA PRO A 302 -16.11 -63.89 10.13
C PRO A 302 -15.45 -65.14 10.74
N PRO A 303 -15.45 -65.28 12.09
CA PRO A 303 -14.95 -66.46 12.76
C PRO A 303 -15.75 -67.73 12.41
#